data_AF-X1VWC6-F1
#
_entry.id   AF-X1VWC6-F1
#
_cell.length_a   1.000
_cell.length_b   1.000
_cell.length_c   1.000
_cell.angle_alpha   90.00
_cell.angle_beta   90.00
_cell.angle_gamma   90.00
#
_symmetry.space_group_name_H-M   'P 1'
#
loop_
_entity.id
_entity.type
_entity.pdbx_description
1 polymer ?
#
loop_
_entity_poly.entity_id
_entity_poly.type
_entity_poly.pdbx_seq_one_letter_code
_entity_poly.pdbx_strand_id
1 'polypeptide(L)' 'SEDSNPNGSKGSIAGICNREGNILGMMPHPERASESILGSDDGRLIFESVIGKREQGF' A
#
# COMPACT_ATOMS: atom_id res chain seq x y z
N SER A 1 -13.39 -13.16 3.53
CA SER A 1 -14.59 -13.51 2.73
C SER A 1 -14.24 -13.35 1.26
N GLU A 2 -15.12 -13.74 0.32
CA GLU A 2 -14.90 -13.44 -1.11
C GLU A 2 -14.66 -11.93 -1.35
N ASP A 3 -15.27 -11.06 -0.55
CA ASP A 3 -15.04 -9.60 -0.57
C ASP A 3 -13.59 -9.18 -0.27
N SER A 4 -12.82 -10.01 0.45
CA SER A 4 -11.45 -9.67 0.84
C SER A 4 -10.43 -9.92 -0.30
N ASN A 5 -10.82 -10.63 -1.37
CA ASN A 5 -9.96 -10.93 -2.51
C ASN A 5 -10.73 -10.69 -3.83
N PRO A 6 -10.98 -9.43 -4.19
CA PRO A 6 -11.88 -9.06 -5.29
C PRO A 6 -11.38 -9.49 -6.67
N ASN A 7 -10.11 -9.85 -6.81
CA ASN A 7 -9.49 -10.25 -8.07
C ASN A 7 -9.09 -11.74 -8.11
N GLY A 8 -9.37 -12.50 -7.05
CA GLY A 8 -9.06 -13.93 -6.99
C GLY A 8 -7.56 -14.25 -6.99
N SER A 9 -6.68 -13.31 -6.61
CA SER A 9 -5.24 -13.55 -6.59
C SER A 9 -4.88 -14.69 -5.66
N LYS A 10 -3.92 -15.54 -6.07
CA LYS A 10 -3.45 -16.66 -5.25
C LYS A 10 -2.91 -16.15 -3.92
N GLY A 11 -3.36 -16.73 -2.82
CA GLY A 11 -2.97 -16.30 -1.46
C GLY A 11 -3.43 -14.90 -1.09
N SER A 12 -4.41 -14.32 -1.82
CA SER A 12 -4.90 -12.95 -1.63
C SER A 12 -3.79 -11.89 -1.72
N ILE A 13 -2.76 -12.13 -2.54
CA ILE A 13 -1.65 -11.20 -2.72
C ILE A 13 -2.15 -9.93 -3.42
N ALA A 14 -2.09 -8.80 -2.72
CA ALA A 14 -2.47 -7.49 -3.24
C ALA A 14 -1.26 -6.58 -3.55
N GLY A 15 -0.06 -6.98 -3.14
CA GLY A 15 1.18 -6.27 -3.44
C GLY A 15 2.42 -7.12 -3.15
N ILE A 16 3.54 -6.73 -3.76
CA ILE A 16 4.85 -7.40 -3.65
C ILE A 16 5.96 -6.35 -3.56
N CYS A 17 7.04 -6.69 -2.87
CA CYS A 17 8.27 -5.91 -2.89
C CYS A 17 9.39 -6.68 -3.61
N ASN A 18 10.35 -5.96 -4.17
CA ASN A 18 11.62 -6.58 -4.53
C ASN A 18 12.38 -7.05 -3.28
N ARG A 19 13.39 -7.90 -3.47
CA ARG A 19 14.18 -8.45 -2.36
C ARG A 19 14.84 -7.35 -1.50
N GLU A 20 15.24 -6.26 -2.15
CA GLU A 20 15.95 -5.16 -1.53
C GLU A 20 15.00 -4.17 -0.81
N GLY A 21 13.68 -4.39 -0.88
CA GLY A 21 12.66 -3.66 -0.12
C GLY A 21 12.56 -2.18 -0.47
N ASN A 22 12.99 -1.79 -1.68
CA ASN A 22 12.96 -0.40 -2.16
C ASN A 22 12.06 -0.21 -3.39
N ILE A 23 11.46 -1.28 -3.91
CA ILE A 23 10.46 -1.24 -4.97
C ILE A 23 9.22 -2.00 -4.48
N LEU A 24 8.07 -1.34 -4.50
CA LEU A 24 6.76 -1.88 -4.12
C LEU A 24 5.82 -1.80 -5.33
N GLY A 25 5.21 -2.91 -5.70
CA GLY A 25 4.10 -2.96 -6.65
C GLY A 25 2.84 -3.44 -5.93
N MET A 26 1.71 -2.76 -6.13
CA MET A 26 0.43 -3.13 -5.51
C MET A 26 -0.76 -2.84 -6.42
N MET A 27 -1.84 -3.60 -6.25
CA MET A 27 -3.12 -3.42 -6.95
C MET A 27 -4.06 -2.41 -6.28
N PRO A 28 -4.14 -2.32 -4.93
CA PRO A 28 -4.89 -1.25 -4.28
C PRO A 28 -4.38 0.14 -4.67
N HIS A 29 -5.26 1.13 -4.58
CA HIS A 29 -4.98 2.53 -4.91
C HIS A 29 -4.87 3.35 -3.62
N PRO A 30 -3.73 3.31 -2.88
CA PRO A 30 -3.57 4.01 -1.62
C PRO A 30 -3.74 5.53 -1.78
N GLU A 31 -3.43 6.09 -2.95
CA GLU A 31 -3.61 7.50 -3.25
C GLU A 31 -5.08 7.95 -3.21
N ARG A 32 -6.02 7.04 -3.47
CA ARG A 32 -7.47 7.31 -3.41
C ARG A 32 -8.03 7.18 -2.00
N ALA A 33 -7.25 6.65 -1.06
CA ALA A 33 -7.62 6.44 0.34
C ALA A 33 -6.69 7.22 1.27
N SER A 34 -6.17 8.38 0.83
CA SER A 34 -5.25 9.21 1.61
C SER A 34 -5.92 10.35 2.38
N GLU A 35 -7.19 10.62 2.10
CA GLU A 35 -7.92 11.75 2.67
C GLU A 35 -9.32 11.31 3.10
N SER A 36 -9.71 11.61 4.34
CA SER A 36 -10.98 11.17 4.89
C SER A 36 -12.20 11.63 4.06
N ILE A 37 -12.09 12.75 3.33
CA ILE A 37 -13.14 13.24 2.42
C ILE A 37 -13.39 12.30 1.23
N LEU A 38 -12.42 11.46 0.85
CA LEU A 38 -12.53 10.44 -0.19
C LEU A 38 -13.01 9.09 0.33
N GLY A 39 -13.29 8.98 1.64
CA GLY A 39 -13.89 7.80 2.27
C GLY A 39 -12.96 6.99 3.18
N SER A 40 -11.65 7.25 3.14
CA SER A 40 -10.64 6.69 4.08
C SER A 40 -9.34 7.49 3.96
N ASP A 41 -8.55 7.52 5.03
CA ASP A 41 -7.20 8.09 5.09
C ASP A 41 -6.10 7.04 5.36
N ASP A 42 -6.43 5.75 5.35
CA ASP A 42 -5.49 4.65 5.64
C ASP A 42 -4.33 4.58 4.64
N GLY A 43 -4.58 4.94 3.38
CA GLY A 43 -3.58 4.94 2.30
C GLY A 43 -2.44 5.93 2.54
N ARG A 44 -2.65 6.94 3.39
CA ARG A 44 -1.64 7.93 3.77
C ARG A 44 -0.42 7.28 4.42
N LEU A 45 -0.61 6.21 5.18
CA LEU A 45 0.47 5.49 5.88
C LEU A 45 1.54 4.96 4.92
N ILE A 46 1.17 4.59 3.69
CA ILE A 46 2.13 4.14 2.67
C ILE A 46 3.10 5.28 2.32
N PHE A 47 2.58 6.48 2.09
CA PHE A 47 3.40 7.64 1.72
C PHE A 47 4.22 8.18 2.90
N GLU A 48 3.65 8.19 4.11
CA GLU A 48 4.38 8.55 5.33
C GLU A 48 5.55 7.60 5.59
N SER A 49 5.39 6.30 5.33
CA SER A 49 6.49 5.34 5.47
C SER A 49 7.68 5.65 4.55
N VAL A 50 7.41 6.17 3.34
CA VAL A 50 8.45 6.56 2.38
C VAL A 50 9.20 7.80 2.89
N ILE A 51 8.49 8.78 3.44
CA ILE A 51 9.09 9.99 4.00
C ILE A 51 9.91 9.64 5.24
N GLY A 52 9.33 8.91 6.19
CA GLY A 52 10.02 8.48 7.42
C GLY A 52 11.28 7.65 7.14
N LYS A 53 11.26 6.79 6.12
CA LYS A 53 12.45 6.04 5.68
C LYS A 53 13.57 6.96 5.16
N ARG A 54 13.24 8.11 4.56
CA ARG A 54 14.25 9.09 4.13
C ARG A 54 14.86 9.85 5.29
N GLU A 55 14.07 10.13 6.33
CA GLU A 55 14.51 10.91 7.49
C GLU A 55 15.42 10.12 8.44
N GLN A 56 15.31 8.78 8.45
CA GLN A 56 16.08 7.91 9.33
C GLN A 56 17.48 7.53 8.81
N GLY A 57 17.86 7.97 7.61
CA GLY A 57 19.16 7.67 7.00
C GLY A 57 19.28 6.21 6.50
N PHE A 58 19.98 6.02 5.38
CA PHE A 58 20.31 4.71 4.83
C PHE A 58 21.60 4.16 5.44
#